data_AF-A0A1S3DYF0-F1
#
_entry.id   AF-A0A1S3DYF0-F1
#
_cell.length_a   1.000
_cell.length_b   1.000
_cell.length_c   1.000
_cell.angle_alpha   90.00
_cell.angle_beta   90.00
_cell.angle_gamma   90.00
#
_symmetry.space_group_name_H-M   'P 1'
#
loop_
_entity.id
_entity.type
_entity.pdbx_description
1 polymer ?
#
loop_
_entity_poly.entity_id
_entity_poly.type
_entity_poly.pdbx_seq_one_letter_code
_entity_poly.pdbx_strand_id
1 'polypeptide(L)'
;LTLGMPPHSDYGFLTLLLQDEVEGLQIQFQGKWFTVHPINNAFIVNVGDHLEIFSNGKYKSVLHRVLVNSSKPRRSVASLHSVCFNSTVRPSPKLIDEANPKRYVDTDFETFLAYVSTTETKRKSFLESRKFTSILHR
;
A
#
# COMPACT_ATOMS: atom_id res chain seq x y z
N LEU A 1 19.38 -14.64 6.82
CA LEU A 1 17.98 -14.43 6.39
C LEU A 1 17.95 -13.19 5.50
N THR A 2 17.39 -13.28 4.30
CA THR A 2 17.22 -12.12 3.41
C THR A 2 15.78 -12.04 2.91
N LEU A 3 15.34 -10.87 2.46
CA LEU A 3 14.03 -10.64 1.84
C LEU A 3 14.25 -10.28 0.38
N GLY A 4 13.35 -10.73 -0.49
CA GLY A 4 13.33 -10.31 -1.90
C GLY A 4 12.78 -8.90 -2.03
N MET A 5 11.79 -8.55 -1.20
CA MET A 5 11.27 -7.20 -1.05
C MET A 5 10.87 -6.98 0.42
N PRO A 6 11.34 -5.91 1.08
CA PRO A 6 10.97 -5.60 2.46
C PRO A 6 9.47 -5.26 2.61
N PRO A 7 8.92 -5.27 3.84
CA PRO A 7 7.56 -4.81 4.11
C PRO A 7 7.29 -3.40 3.58
N HIS A 8 6.27 -3.26 2.74
CA HIS A 8 5.80 -1.98 2.19
C HIS A 8 4.31 -2.06 1.84
N SER A 9 3.70 -0.90 1.62
CA SER A 9 2.42 -0.77 0.91
C SER A 9 2.69 -0.13 -0.44
N ASP A 10 1.79 -0.35 -1.39
CA ASP A 10 1.94 0.20 -2.74
C ASP A 10 1.50 1.66 -2.79
N TYR A 11 2.35 2.50 -3.37
CA TYR A 11 1.93 3.82 -3.81
C TYR A 11 1.02 3.69 -5.04
N GLY A 12 -0.07 4.44 -5.07
CA GLY A 12 -1.03 4.42 -6.18
C GLY A 12 -2.40 3.87 -5.80
N PHE A 13 -3.23 3.57 -6.80
CA PHE A 13 -4.63 3.15 -6.60
C PHE A 13 -4.77 1.64 -6.52
N LEU A 14 -4.30 0.92 -7.54
CA LEU A 14 -4.42 -0.52 -7.66
C LEU A 14 -3.15 -1.10 -8.27
N THR A 15 -2.76 -2.26 -7.79
CA THR A 15 -1.70 -3.06 -8.42
C THR A 15 -2.30 -4.38 -8.89
N LEU A 16 -1.96 -4.76 -10.12
CA LEU A 16 -2.24 -6.07 -10.69
C LEU A 16 -0.93 -6.84 -10.75
N LEU A 17 -0.85 -7.93 -10.00
CA LEU A 17 0.34 -8.76 -9.89
C LEU A 17 0.10 -10.10 -10.55
N LEU A 18 0.90 -10.40 -11.57
CA LEU A 18 1.06 -11.75 -12.12
C LEU A 18 2.28 -12.39 -11.46
N GLN A 19 2.14 -13.61 -10.96
CA GLN A 19 3.25 -14.38 -10.39
C GLN A 19 3.26 -15.80 -10.95
N ASP A 20 4.43 -16.41 -10.94
CA ASP A 20 4.58 -17.85 -11.21
C ASP A 20 4.10 -18.70 -10.02
N GLU A 21 4.28 -20.02 -10.13
CA GLU A 21 3.86 -21.00 -9.14
C GLU A 21 4.73 -21.03 -7.87
N VAL A 22 5.75 -20.17 -7.75
CA VAL A 22 6.66 -20.18 -6.60
C VAL A 22 6.16 -19.23 -5.52
N GLU A 23 5.94 -19.77 -4.32
CA GLU A 23 5.53 -18.97 -3.17
C GLU A 23 6.58 -17.91 -2.80
N GLY A 24 6.11 -16.80 -2.23
CA GLY A 24 6.99 -15.77 -1.70
C GLY A 24 6.27 -14.51 -1.24
N LEU A 25 5.15 -14.16 -1.88
CA LEU A 25 4.34 -13.02 -1.45
C LEU A 25 3.68 -13.32 -0.10
N GLN A 26 3.85 -12.39 0.84
CA GLN A 26 3.09 -12.38 2.09
C GLN A 26 2.40 -11.04 2.29
N ILE A 27 1.20 -11.07 2.84
CA ILE A 27 0.43 -9.90 3.27
C ILE A 27 0.34 -9.86 4.79
N GLN A 28 0.25 -8.67 5.36
CA GLN A 28 0.06 -8.50 6.79
C GLN A 28 -1.41 -8.24 7.11
N PHE A 29 -1.96 -9.04 8.02
CA PHE A 29 -3.31 -8.85 8.56
C PHE A 29 -3.26 -9.06 10.07
N GLN A 30 -3.80 -8.10 10.84
CA GLN A 30 -3.82 -8.14 12.31
C GLN A 30 -2.44 -8.45 12.94
N GLY A 31 -1.37 -7.84 12.41
CA GLY A 31 0.01 -8.02 12.89
C GLY A 31 0.66 -9.35 12.51
N LYS A 32 -0.05 -10.24 11.80
CA LYS A 32 0.46 -11.53 11.35
C LYS A 32 0.70 -11.52 9.84
N TRP A 33 1.72 -12.25 9.40
CA TRP A 33 2.05 -12.43 7.98
C TRP A 33 1.39 -13.70 7.44
N PHE A 34 0.69 -13.58 6.31
CA PHE A 34 0.01 -14.67 5.63
C PHE A 34 0.58 -14.83 4.22
N THR A 35 0.93 -16.06 3.85
CA THR A 35 1.38 -16.38 2.50
C THR A 35 0.20 -16.35 1.54
N VAL A 36 0.39 -15.67 0.41
CA VAL A 36 -0.57 -15.69 -0.70
C VAL A 36 -0.15 -16.80 -1.64
N HIS A 37 -0.90 -17.91 -1.64
CA HIS A 37 -0.62 -19.06 -2.49
C HIS A 37 -0.84 -18.69 -3.97
N PRO A 38 0.10 -19.00 -4.87
CA PRO A 38 -0.08 -18.82 -6.30
C PRO A 38 -1.30 -19.58 -6.82
N ILE A 39 -2.07 -18.93 -7.69
CA ILE A 39 -3.20 -19.52 -8.40
C ILE A 39 -2.91 -19.39 -9.90
N ASN A 40 -2.97 -20.51 -10.62
CA ASN A 40 -2.74 -20.51 -12.06
C ASN A 40 -3.76 -19.63 -12.79
N ASN A 41 -3.30 -18.88 -13.80
CA ASN A 41 -4.11 -18.00 -14.64
C ASN A 41 -4.89 -16.93 -13.87
N ALA A 42 -4.35 -16.47 -12.74
CA ALA A 42 -4.97 -15.43 -11.93
C ALA A 42 -4.03 -14.23 -11.74
N PHE A 43 -4.64 -13.06 -11.57
CA PHE A 43 -3.97 -11.89 -11.03
C PHE A 43 -4.28 -11.77 -9.55
N ILE A 44 -3.29 -11.35 -8.79
CA ILE A 44 -3.52 -10.78 -7.46
C ILE A 44 -3.79 -9.29 -7.67
N VAL A 45 -4.86 -8.80 -7.07
CA VAL A 45 -5.20 -7.37 -7.07
C VAL A 45 -5.07 -6.84 -5.66
N ASN A 46 -4.27 -5.80 -5.47
CA ASN A 46 -4.14 -5.13 -4.18
C ASN A 46 -4.45 -3.63 -4.29
N VAL A 47 -5.04 -3.12 -3.20
CA VAL A 47 -5.33 -1.71 -2.99
C VAL A 47 -4.04 -1.00 -2.63
N GLY A 48 -3.78 0.14 -3.29
CA GLY A 48 -2.68 1.04 -2.94
C GLY A 48 -3.12 2.20 -2.05
N ASP A 49 -2.13 2.94 -1.56
CA ASP A 49 -2.29 4.04 -0.60
C ASP A 49 -3.26 5.13 -1.10
N HIS A 50 -3.24 5.47 -2.39
CA HIS A 50 -4.13 6.48 -2.95
C HIS A 50 -5.59 6.08 -2.92
N LEU A 51 -5.90 4.80 -3.16
CA LEU A 51 -7.29 4.33 -3.09
C LEU A 51 -7.77 4.28 -1.63
N GLU A 52 -6.91 3.96 -0.67
CA GLU A 52 -7.25 4.10 0.75
C GLU A 52 -7.55 5.56 1.10
N ILE A 53 -6.69 6.51 0.69
CA ILE A 53 -6.91 7.96 0.92
C ILE A 53 -8.20 8.42 0.25
N PHE A 54 -8.40 8.13 -1.03
CA PHE A 54 -9.58 8.55 -1.79
C PHE A 54 -10.87 7.98 -1.23
N SER A 55 -10.85 6.72 -0.79
CA SER A 55 -12.00 6.06 -0.16
C SER A 55 -12.24 6.46 1.30
N ASN A 56 -11.45 7.42 1.82
CA ASN A 56 -11.43 7.84 3.21
C ASN A 56 -11.33 6.65 4.18
N GLY A 57 -10.49 5.66 3.84
CA GLY A 57 -10.22 4.51 4.68
C GLY A 57 -11.20 3.34 4.56
N LYS A 58 -12.17 3.37 3.61
CA LYS A 58 -13.08 2.24 3.38
C LYS A 58 -12.36 1.04 2.75
N TYR A 59 -11.46 1.27 1.79
CA TYR A 59 -10.56 0.25 1.26
C TYR A 59 -9.20 0.36 1.93
N LYS A 60 -8.55 -0.79 2.17
CA LYS A 60 -7.30 -0.87 2.93
C LYS A 60 -6.12 -1.24 2.07
N SER A 61 -5.14 -0.35 2.04
CA SER A 61 -3.78 -0.60 1.58
C SER A 61 -3.05 -1.39 2.65
N VAL A 62 -2.68 -2.62 2.33
CA VAL A 62 -2.08 -3.56 3.29
C VAL A 62 -0.57 -3.66 3.08
N LEU A 63 0.16 -3.82 4.19
CA LEU A 63 1.57 -4.16 4.10
C LEU A 63 1.74 -5.54 3.48
N HIS A 64 2.70 -5.65 2.58
CA HIS A 64 3.10 -6.89 1.96
C HIS A 64 4.62 -6.94 1.81
N ARG A 65 5.17 -8.15 1.68
CA ARG A 65 6.61 -8.42 1.54
C ARG A 65 6.83 -9.64 0.66
N VAL A 66 8.06 -9.81 0.19
CA VAL A 66 8.44 -10.99 -0.60
C VAL A 66 9.58 -11.74 0.09
N LEU A 67 9.32 -13.00 0.44
CA LEU A 67 10.33 -13.94 0.92
C LEU A 67 11.16 -14.49 -0.25
N VAL A 68 12.40 -14.86 0.03
CA VAL A 68 13.20 -15.69 -0.89
C VAL A 68 13.26 -17.13 -0.39
N ASN A 69 13.57 -18.04 -1.30
CA ASN A 69 13.86 -19.43 -1.00
C ASN A 69 15.18 -19.83 -1.70
N SER A 70 15.81 -20.93 -1.26
CA SER A 70 17.06 -21.44 -1.82
C SER A 70 16.86 -22.47 -2.95
N SER A 71 15.62 -22.86 -3.24
CA SER A 71 15.31 -24.00 -4.10
C SER A 71 15.01 -23.59 -5.54
N LYS A 72 14.23 -22.52 -5.76
CA LYS A 72 13.75 -22.12 -7.08
C LYS A 72 13.57 -20.61 -7.19
N PRO A 73 14.01 -19.97 -8.29
CA PRO A 73 13.74 -18.55 -8.51
C PRO A 73 12.24 -18.31 -8.66
N ARG A 74 11.74 -17.23 -8.04
CA ARG A 74 10.38 -16.74 -8.17
C ARG A 74 10.35 -15.55 -9.13
N ARG A 75 9.38 -15.49 -10.03
CA ARG A 75 9.17 -14.38 -10.97
C ARG A 75 7.77 -13.79 -10.80
N SER A 76 7.69 -12.47 -10.90
CA SER A 76 6.41 -11.76 -10.91
C SER A 76 6.52 -10.45 -11.67
N VAL A 77 5.40 -10.01 -12.24
CA VAL A 77 5.25 -8.72 -12.93
C VAL A 77 4.13 -7.94 -12.24
N ALA A 78 4.47 -6.76 -11.71
CA ALA A 78 3.51 -5.86 -11.09
C ALA A 78 3.17 -4.73 -12.08
N SER A 79 1.89 -4.52 -12.35
CA SER A 79 1.37 -3.36 -13.07
C SER A 79 0.71 -2.42 -12.07
N LEU A 80 1.30 -1.24 -11.88
CA LEU A 80 0.84 -0.25 -10.92
C LEU A 80 -0.02 0.80 -11.62
N HIS A 81 -1.26 0.95 -11.16
CA HIS A 81 -2.23 1.90 -11.69
C HIS A 81 -2.47 3.01 -10.67
N SER A 82 -2.28 4.26 -11.10
CA SER A 82 -2.46 5.45 -10.28
C SER A 82 -3.09 6.57 -11.10
N VAL A 83 -3.26 7.74 -10.48
CA VAL A 83 -3.65 8.99 -11.15
C VAL A 83 -2.45 9.62 -11.86
N CYS A 84 -2.72 10.60 -12.73
CA CYS A 84 -1.67 11.39 -13.38
C CYS A 84 -0.75 12.05 -12.33
N PHE A 85 0.53 12.20 -12.64
CA PHE A 85 1.53 12.72 -11.69
C PHE A 85 1.25 14.14 -11.17
N ASN A 86 0.50 14.94 -11.94
CA ASN A 86 0.07 16.29 -11.56
C ASN A 86 -1.27 16.33 -10.83
N SER A 87 -1.87 15.17 -10.53
CA SER A 87 -3.16 15.09 -9.86
C SER A 87 -3.00 15.02 -8.35
N THR A 88 -3.82 15.81 -7.64
CA THR A 88 -3.99 15.70 -6.19
C THR A 88 -4.97 14.57 -5.86
N VAL A 89 -4.57 13.70 -4.96
CA VAL A 89 -5.42 12.67 -4.34
C VAL A 89 -5.91 13.18 -2.98
N ARG A 90 -7.21 13.09 -2.77
CA ARG A 90 -7.88 13.51 -1.52
C ARG A 90 -9.07 12.62 -1.22
N PRO A 91 -9.48 12.49 0.05
CA PRO A 91 -10.72 11.83 0.40
C PRO A 91 -11.90 12.37 -0.42
N SER A 92 -12.66 11.48 -1.03
CA SER A 92 -13.86 11.84 -1.80
C SER A 92 -14.88 12.51 -0.88
N PRO A 93 -15.40 13.71 -1.20
CA PRO A 93 -16.41 14.38 -0.39
C PRO A 93 -17.69 13.54 -0.18
N LYS A 94 -18.00 12.65 -1.13
CA LYS A 94 -19.15 11.73 -1.05
C LYS A 94 -18.97 10.59 -0.04
N LEU A 95 -17.75 10.41 0.50
CA LEU A 95 -17.40 9.36 1.45
C LEU A 95 -16.99 9.93 2.81
N ILE A 96 -17.23 11.23 3.01
CA ILE A 96 -17.04 11.93 4.28
C ILE A 96 -18.42 12.31 4.83
N ASP A 97 -18.67 11.92 6.07
CA ASP A 97 -19.88 12.24 6.82
C ASP A 97 -19.57 12.26 8.33
N GLU A 98 -20.58 12.45 9.17
CA GLU A 98 -20.41 12.46 10.63
C GLU A 98 -19.90 11.13 11.19
N ALA A 99 -20.27 10.00 10.57
CA ALA A 99 -19.84 8.67 11.00
C ALA A 99 -18.45 8.29 10.44
N ASN A 100 -18.04 8.88 9.33
CA ASN A 100 -16.73 8.71 8.69
C ASN A 100 -16.09 10.09 8.37
N PRO A 101 -15.64 10.85 9.38
CA PRO A 101 -15.02 12.15 9.17
C PRO A 101 -13.75 12.04 8.34
N LYS A 102 -13.26 13.16 7.78
CA LYS A 102 -12.06 13.16 6.94
C LYS A 102 -10.85 12.62 7.73
N ARG A 103 -10.23 11.53 7.25
CA ARG A 103 -9.15 10.82 7.96
C ARG A 103 -7.75 11.11 7.42
N TYR A 104 -7.66 11.58 6.18
CA TYR A 104 -6.40 11.80 5.48
C TYR A 104 -6.30 13.23 4.97
N VAL A 105 -5.10 13.80 5.00
CA VAL A 105 -4.76 15.02 4.27
C VAL A 105 -4.60 14.73 2.79
N ASP A 106 -4.74 15.78 1.98
CA ASP A 106 -4.55 15.72 0.54
C ASP A 106 -3.07 15.43 0.23
N THR A 107 -2.80 14.76 -0.89
CA THR A 107 -1.42 14.40 -1.30
C THR A 107 -1.29 14.31 -2.81
N ASP A 108 -0.05 14.25 -3.28
CA ASP A 108 0.32 14.18 -4.69
C ASP A 108 1.67 13.47 -4.84
N PHE A 109 2.14 13.35 -6.09
CA PHE A 109 3.39 12.68 -6.39
C PHE A 109 4.62 13.41 -5.85
N GLU A 110 4.62 14.74 -5.83
CA GLU A 110 5.72 15.52 -5.27
C GLU A 110 5.86 15.28 -3.77
N THR A 111 4.74 15.27 -3.04
CA THR A 111 4.71 14.93 -1.61
C THR A 111 5.25 13.52 -1.35
N PHE A 112 4.92 12.56 -2.21
CA PHE A 112 5.47 11.20 -2.12
C PHE A 112 6.99 11.17 -2.37
N LEU A 113 7.47 11.87 -3.41
CA LEU A 113 8.90 11.98 -3.71
C LEU A 113 9.68 12.63 -2.55
N ALA A 114 9.13 13.69 -1.96
CA ALA A 114 9.69 14.34 -0.79
C ALA A 114 9.72 13.40 0.42
N TYR A 115 8.67 12.59 0.63
CA TYR A 115 8.65 11.59 1.71
C TYR A 115 9.73 10.51 1.50
N VAL A 116 9.86 9.96 0.28
CA VAL A 116 10.82 8.86 0.05
C VAL A 116 12.28 9.32 0.10
N SER A 117 12.56 10.60 -0.15
CA SER A 117 13.90 11.19 -0.08
C SER A 117 14.38 11.50 1.34
N THR A 118 13.49 11.45 2.34
CA THR A 118 13.88 11.63 3.75
C THR A 118 14.80 10.51 4.23
N THR A 119 15.88 10.87 4.94
CA THR A 119 16.88 9.95 5.50
C THR A 119 16.48 9.38 6.86
N GLU A 120 15.37 9.83 7.43
CA GLU A 120 14.86 9.31 8.70
C GLU A 120 14.54 7.81 8.56
N THR A 121 14.88 7.05 9.61
CA THR A 121 14.39 5.67 9.74
C THR A 121 12.87 5.73 9.71
N LYS A 122 12.26 5.32 8.59
CA LYS A 122 10.81 5.40 8.34
C LYS A 122 10.03 4.64 9.41
N ARG A 123 9.77 5.29 10.55
CA ARG A 123 9.02 4.74 11.69
C ARG A 123 7.53 4.53 11.34
N LYS A 124 7.06 5.18 10.27
CA LYS A 124 5.67 5.20 9.80
C LYS A 124 5.67 5.08 8.28
N SER A 125 4.66 4.45 7.68
CA SER A 125 4.52 4.38 6.22
C SER A 125 4.11 5.73 5.63
N PHE A 126 4.20 5.88 4.30
CA PHE A 126 3.72 7.08 3.61
C PHE A 126 2.26 7.36 3.96
N LEU A 127 1.41 6.33 3.88
CA LEU A 127 0.00 6.40 4.27
C LEU A 127 -0.21 6.91 5.70
N GLU A 128 0.56 6.42 6.68
CA GLU A 128 0.48 6.90 8.07
C GLU A 128 0.86 8.38 8.19
N SER A 129 1.81 8.86 7.38
CA SER A 129 2.19 10.29 7.36
C SER A 129 1.06 11.19 6.86
N ARG A 130 0.06 10.63 6.15
CA ARG A 130 -1.08 11.37 5.61
C ARG A 130 -2.30 11.33 6.51
N LYS A 131 -2.32 10.55 7.58
CA LYS A 131 -3.45 10.53 8.50
C LYS A 131 -3.49 11.80 9.35
N PHE A 132 -4.68 12.35 9.57
CA PHE A 132 -4.86 13.31 10.65
C PHE A 132 -4.55 12.62 11.97
N THR A 133 -3.58 13.15 12.72
CA THR A 133 -3.36 12.69 14.09
C THR A 133 -4.50 13.26 14.91
N SER A 134 -5.30 12.40 15.55
CA SER A 134 -6.23 12.88 16.58
C SER A 134 -5.37 13.49 17.68
N ILE A 135 -5.31 14.82 17.74
CA ILE A 135 -4.99 15.48 19.00
C ILE A 135 -6.16 15.08 19.90
N LEU A 136 -5.91 14.11 20.79
CA LEU A 136 -6.77 13.90 21.94
C LEU A 136 -6.81 15.25 22.65
N HIS A 137 -7.90 16.00 22.46
CA HIS A 137 -8.29 17.02 23.42
C HIS A 137 -8.49 16.26 24.75
N ARG A 138 -7.46 16.32 25.59
CA ARG A 138 -7.59 16.10 27.03
C ARG A 138 -8.30 17.30 27.64
#